data_AF-A0A7V9MH26-F1
#
_entry.id   AF-A0A7V9MH26-F1
#
_cell.length_a   1.000
_cell.length_b   1.000
_cell.length_c   1.000
_cell.angle_alpha   90.00
_cell.angle_beta   90.00
_cell.angle_gamma   90.00
#
_symmetry.space_group_name_H-M   'P 1'
#
loop_
_entity.id
_entity.type
_entity.pdbx_description
1 polymer ?
#
loop_
_entity_poly.entity_id
_entity_poly.type
_entity_poly.pdbx_seq_one_letter_code
_entity_poly.pdbx_strand_id
1 'polypeptide(L)'
;MEVGPAPAERLAELMLAALAGERKALIAQYELWLEATRRPALRESARRSTEAYVELATELLRRVGSAAPETDGRLLIAAVDGLLLEALTEPGEIDPAGLRPALTRLLAALSAPVPERLPAS
;
A
#
# COMPACT_ATOMS: atom_id res chain seq x y z
N MET A 1 22.88 17.68 -1.50
CA MET A 1 21.93 16.65 -1.95
C MET A 1 20.84 16.64 -0.89
N GLU A 2 19.71 17.29 -1.14
CA GLU A 2 18.59 17.26 -0.20
C GLU A 2 18.16 15.80 -0.05
N VAL A 3 18.37 15.24 1.15
CA VAL A 3 17.86 13.93 1.48
C VAL A 3 16.35 14.13 1.63
N GLY A 4 15.60 13.77 0.59
CA GLY A 4 14.14 13.79 0.62
C GLY A 4 13.60 12.94 1.78
N PRO A 5 12.30 13.08 2.10
CA PRO A 5 11.69 12.36 3.22
C PRO A 5 11.92 10.85 3.09
N ALA A 6 12.06 10.17 4.23
CA ALA A 6 12.24 8.72 4.25
C ALA A 6 11.07 8.04 3.52
N PRO A 7 11.27 6.90 2.83
CA PRO A 7 10.22 6.20 2.09
C PRO A 7 8.88 6.04 2.84
N ALA A 8 8.92 5.74 4.13
CA ALA A 8 7.75 5.59 4.98
C ALA A 8 6.98 6.91 5.19
N GLU A 9 7.71 8.01 5.35
CA GLU A 9 7.14 9.35 5.51
C GLU A 9 6.46 9.80 4.22
N ARG A 10 7.12 9.56 3.07
CA ARG A 10 6.52 9.85 1.78
C ARG A 10 5.25 9.03 1.51
N LEU A 11 5.23 7.75 1.88
CA LEU A 11 4.01 6.93 1.76
C LEU A 11 2.89 7.45 2.67
N ALA A 12 3.21 7.81 3.92
CA ALA A 12 2.23 8.36 4.86
C ALA A 12 1.60 9.66 4.30
N GLU A 13 2.43 10.58 3.78
CA GLU A 13 1.96 11.81 3.12
C GLU A 13 1.01 11.53 1.96
N LEU A 14 1.36 10.58 1.08
CA LEU A 14 0.53 10.22 -0.07
C LEU A 14 -0.82 9.64 0.36
N MET A 15 -0.83 8.79 1.39
CA MET A 15 -2.08 8.25 1.95
C MET A 15 -2.95 9.37 2.52
N LEU A 16 -2.39 10.25 3.34
CA LEU A 16 -3.14 11.38 3.93
C LEU A 16 -3.69 12.32 2.84
N ALA A 17 -2.90 12.59 1.79
CA ALA A 17 -3.35 13.39 0.65
C ALA A 17 -4.51 12.72 -0.09
N ALA A 18 -4.43 11.41 -0.35
CA ALA A 18 -5.50 10.66 -1.00
C ALA A 18 -6.80 10.67 -0.16
N LEU A 19 -6.68 10.57 1.16
CA LEU A 19 -7.82 10.57 2.08
C LEU A 19 -8.47 11.95 2.21
N ALA A 20 -7.69 13.03 2.16
CA ALA A 20 -8.19 14.39 2.21
C ALA A 20 -8.78 14.88 0.86
N GLY A 21 -8.07 14.61 -0.25
CA GLY A 21 -8.39 15.17 -1.57
C GLY A 21 -9.15 14.22 -2.50
N GLU A 22 -9.03 12.91 -2.31
CA GLU A 22 -9.49 11.89 -3.26
C GLU A 22 -10.41 10.83 -2.62
N ARG A 23 -10.97 11.12 -1.44
CA ARG A 23 -11.83 10.19 -0.69
C ARG A 23 -12.91 9.50 -1.54
N LYS A 24 -13.59 10.26 -2.42
CA LYS A 24 -14.62 9.72 -3.32
C LYS A 24 -14.04 8.76 -4.36
N ALA A 25 -12.85 9.04 -4.88
CA ALA A 25 -12.18 8.19 -5.85
C ALA A 25 -11.71 6.88 -5.20
N LEU A 26 -11.19 6.94 -3.97
CA LEU A 26 -10.86 5.74 -3.17
C LEU A 26 -12.09 4.85 -2.96
N ILE A 27 -13.22 5.43 -2.54
CA ILE A 27 -14.47 4.68 -2.38
C ILE A 27 -14.92 4.03 -3.70
N ALA A 28 -14.93 4.80 -4.79
CA ALA A 28 -15.31 4.28 -6.11
C ALA A 28 -14.38 3.14 -6.58
N GLN A 29 -13.08 3.21 -6.27
CA GLN A 29 -12.13 2.16 -6.56
C GLN A 29 -12.44 0.87 -5.78
N TYR A 30 -12.68 0.97 -4.48
CA TYR A 30 -13.06 -0.18 -3.66
C TYR A 30 -14.42 -0.78 -4.08
N GLU A 31 -15.40 0.06 -4.41
CA GLU A 31 -16.67 -0.39 -4.99
C GLU A 31 -16.48 -1.13 -6.31
N LEU A 32 -15.62 -0.64 -7.21
CA LEU A 32 -15.27 -1.32 -8.45
C LEU A 32 -14.65 -2.70 -8.20
N TRP A 33 -13.72 -2.80 -7.24
CA TRP A 33 -13.09 -4.07 -6.90
C TRP A 33 -14.10 -5.08 -6.35
N LEU A 34 -14.97 -4.64 -5.44
CA LEU A 34 -16.06 -5.47 -4.91
C LEU A 34 -17.03 -5.88 -6.02
N GLU A 35 -17.39 -4.99 -6.93
CA GLU A 35 -18.30 -5.31 -8.03
C GLU A 35 -17.67 -6.25 -9.07
N ALA A 36 -16.36 -6.18 -9.29
CA ALA A 36 -15.65 -7.11 -10.16
C ALA A 36 -15.69 -8.58 -9.68
N THR A 37 -15.98 -8.81 -8.39
CA THR A 37 -16.25 -10.16 -7.86
C THR A 37 -17.55 -10.74 -8.40
N ARG A 38 -18.54 -9.88 -8.72
CA ARG A 38 -19.87 -10.22 -9.21
C ARG A 38 -20.02 -10.08 -10.72
N ARG A 39 -19.30 -9.16 -11.35
CA ARG A 39 -19.33 -8.87 -12.79
C ARG A 39 -17.96 -9.13 -13.44
N PRO A 40 -17.75 -10.32 -14.05
CA PRO A 40 -16.46 -10.68 -14.64
C PRO A 40 -15.91 -9.68 -15.67
N ALA A 41 -16.78 -8.99 -16.40
CA ALA A 41 -16.40 -7.96 -17.37
C ALA A 41 -15.63 -6.77 -16.75
N LEU A 42 -15.74 -6.55 -15.43
CA LEU A 42 -15.03 -5.47 -14.73
C LEU A 42 -13.63 -5.87 -14.24
N ARG A 43 -13.28 -7.18 -14.24
CA ARG A 43 -12.04 -7.69 -13.66
C ARG A 43 -10.79 -7.12 -14.33
N GLU A 44 -10.83 -6.91 -15.64
CA GLU A 44 -9.70 -6.33 -16.36
C GLU A 44 -9.46 -4.87 -15.95
N SER A 45 -10.51 -4.07 -15.84
CA SER A 45 -10.38 -2.68 -15.37
C SER A 45 -9.93 -2.61 -13.92
N ALA A 46 -10.51 -3.44 -13.03
CA ALA A 46 -10.07 -3.51 -11.64
C ALA A 46 -8.58 -3.89 -11.52
N ARG A 47 -8.14 -4.91 -12.27
CA ARG A 47 -6.74 -5.35 -12.31
C ARG A 47 -5.81 -4.22 -12.78
N ARG A 48 -6.14 -3.53 -13.87
CA ARG A 48 -5.32 -2.42 -14.39
C ARG A 48 -5.15 -1.29 -13.38
N SER A 49 -6.21 -0.96 -12.63
CA SER A 49 -6.14 0.06 -11.59
C SER A 49 -5.14 -0.33 -10.49
N THR A 50 -5.12 -1.61 -10.07
CA THR A 50 -4.18 -2.10 -9.06
C THR A 50 -2.75 -2.22 -9.59
N GLU A 51 -2.55 -2.60 -10.86
CA GLU A 51 -1.23 -2.82 -11.45
C GLU A 51 -0.35 -1.57 -11.46
N ALA A 52 -0.93 -0.40 -11.74
CA ALA A 52 -0.19 0.87 -11.71
C ALA A 52 0.41 1.15 -10.31
N TYR A 53 -0.32 0.87 -9.24
CA TYR A 53 0.18 1.04 -7.88
C TYR A 53 1.24 0.00 -7.54
N VAL A 54 1.05 -1.26 -7.96
CA VAL A 54 2.02 -2.33 -7.75
C VAL A 54 3.33 -2.04 -8.47
N GLU A 55 3.30 -1.49 -9.67
CA GLU A 55 4.51 -1.10 -10.42
C GLU A 55 5.31 -0.02 -9.68
N LEU A 56 4.64 1.01 -9.17
CA LEU A 56 5.26 2.06 -8.36
C LEU A 56 5.85 1.51 -7.05
N ALA A 57 5.10 0.65 -6.36
CA ALA A 57 5.56 -0.02 -5.15
C ALA A 57 6.77 -0.92 -5.40
N THR A 58 6.75 -1.67 -6.51
CA THR A 58 7.86 -2.54 -6.92
C THR A 58 9.13 -1.73 -7.12
N GLU A 59 9.04 -0.59 -7.80
CA GLU A 59 10.20 0.30 -8.02
C GLU A 59 10.74 0.88 -6.71
N LEU A 60 9.85 1.27 -5.79
CA LEU A 60 10.26 1.70 -4.45
C LEU A 60 11.03 0.58 -3.73
N LEU A 61 10.53 -0.65 -3.79
CA LEU A 61 11.12 -1.78 -3.08
C LEU A 61 12.47 -2.23 -3.65
N ARG A 62 12.67 -2.09 -4.95
CA ARG A 62 14.01 -2.24 -5.55
C ARG A 62 15.01 -1.26 -4.94
N ARG A 63 14.62 0.00 -4.76
CA ARG A 63 15.49 1.05 -4.21
C ARG A 63 15.84 0.86 -2.74
N VAL A 64 14.93 0.28 -1.96
CA VAL A 64 15.17 -0.01 -0.54
C VAL A 64 15.79 -1.39 -0.28
N GLY A 65 16.11 -2.14 -1.33
CA GLY A 65 16.91 -3.37 -1.24
C GLY A 65 16.11 -4.65 -1.00
N SER A 66 14.82 -4.67 -1.34
CA SER A 66 14.00 -5.89 -1.30
C SER A 66 14.62 -6.99 -2.19
N ALA A 67 14.62 -8.22 -1.67
CA ALA A 67 15.06 -9.41 -2.39
C ALA A 67 14.02 -9.95 -3.40
N ALA A 68 12.74 -9.57 -3.25
CA ALA A 68 11.64 -10.04 -4.07
C ALA A 68 10.67 -8.88 -4.42
N PRO A 69 11.15 -7.83 -5.11
CA PRO A 69 10.45 -6.54 -5.22
C PRO A 69 9.05 -6.64 -5.83
N GLU A 70 8.82 -7.55 -6.79
CA GLU A 70 7.50 -7.75 -7.40
C GLU A 70 6.48 -8.39 -6.43
N THR A 71 6.96 -9.26 -5.54
CA THR A 71 6.12 -9.89 -4.51
C THR A 71 5.87 -8.90 -3.38
N ASP A 72 6.93 -8.26 -2.91
CA ASP A 72 6.87 -7.31 -1.80
C ASP A 72 6.10 -6.05 -2.18
N GLY A 73 6.15 -5.63 -3.45
CA GLY A 73 5.33 -4.52 -3.96
C GLY A 73 3.84 -4.81 -3.89
N ARG A 74 3.41 -6.04 -4.19
CA ARG A 74 2.02 -6.47 -4.01
C ARG A 74 1.62 -6.51 -2.53
N LEU A 75 2.50 -6.99 -1.66
CA LEU A 75 2.27 -7.00 -0.21
C LEU A 75 2.14 -5.57 0.35
N LEU A 76 2.99 -4.65 -0.11
CA LEU A 76 2.92 -3.25 0.28
C LEU A 76 1.58 -2.63 -0.12
N ILE A 77 1.13 -2.82 -1.37
CA ILE A 77 -0.16 -2.29 -1.82
C ILE A 77 -1.32 -2.90 -1.04
N ALA A 78 -1.32 -4.22 -0.83
CA ALA A 78 -2.36 -4.87 -0.03
C ALA A 78 -2.45 -4.31 1.41
N ALA A 79 -1.30 -4.02 2.04
CA ALA A 79 -1.28 -3.41 3.36
C ALA A 79 -1.76 -1.95 3.35
N VAL A 80 -1.34 -1.17 2.35
CA VAL A 80 -1.82 0.21 2.15
C VAL A 80 -3.33 0.24 1.97
N ASP A 81 -3.89 -0.67 1.15
CA ASP A 81 -5.33 -0.78 0.94
C ASP A 81 -6.09 -1.10 2.24
N GLY A 82 -5.55 -1.99 3.07
CA GLY A 82 -6.12 -2.30 4.38
C GLY A 82 -6.18 -1.07 5.28
N LEU A 83 -5.09 -0.31 5.36
CA LEU A 83 -5.01 0.91 6.16
C LEU A 83 -5.94 2.02 5.64
N LEU A 84 -6.02 2.19 4.32
CA LEU A 84 -6.93 3.15 3.68
C LEU A 84 -8.39 2.78 3.93
N LEU A 85 -8.73 1.49 3.88
CA LEU A 85 -10.09 1.03 4.14
C LEU A 85 -10.49 1.25 5.61
N GLU A 86 -9.62 0.91 6.56
CA GLU A 86 -9.81 1.17 7.99
C GLU A 86 -10.08 2.67 8.23
N ALA A 87 -9.19 3.51 7.68
CA ALA A 87 -9.31 4.96 7.71
C ALA A 87 -10.60 5.52 7.09
N LEU A 88 -11.14 4.88 6.04
CA LEU A 88 -12.40 5.31 5.43
C LEU A 88 -13.63 4.97 6.29
N THR A 89 -13.52 3.95 7.15
CA THR A 89 -14.61 3.42 7.97
C THR A 89 -14.71 4.06 9.36
N GLU A 90 -13.60 4.54 9.91
CA GLU A 90 -13.60 5.19 11.22
C GLU A 90 -14.04 6.66 11.13
N PRO A 91 -14.98 7.11 11.98
CA PRO A 91 -15.30 8.52 12.10
C PRO A 91 -14.19 9.23 12.91
N GLY A 92 -13.12 9.66 12.23
CA GLY A 92 -12.00 10.38 12.84
C GLY A 92 -10.95 10.83 11.82
N GLU A 93 -10.11 11.80 12.21
CA GLU A 93 -8.88 12.09 11.47
C GLU A 93 -7.92 10.92 11.66
N ILE A 94 -7.39 10.40 10.56
CA ILE A 94 -6.38 9.34 10.60
C ILE A 94 -5.16 9.92 11.28
N ASP A 95 -4.71 9.30 12.37
CA ASP A 95 -3.54 9.77 13.08
C ASP A 95 -2.28 9.66 12.19
N PRO A 96 -1.74 10.79 11.68
CA PRO A 96 -0.53 10.78 10.87
C PRO A 96 0.66 10.20 11.66
N ALA A 97 0.65 10.35 12.99
CA ALA A 97 1.70 9.85 13.86
C ALA A 97 1.68 8.32 14.00
N GLY A 98 0.53 7.67 13.79
CA GLY A 98 0.38 6.21 13.78
C GLY A 98 0.76 5.56 12.45
N LEU A 99 0.49 6.24 11.33
CA LEU A 99 0.80 5.76 9.97
C LEU A 99 2.30 5.55 9.74
N ARG A 100 3.12 6.55 10.09
CA ARG A 100 4.56 6.52 9.81
C ARG A 100 5.27 5.34 10.50
N PRO A 101 5.10 5.07 11.80
CA PRO A 101 5.70 3.89 12.44
C PRO A 101 5.27 2.56 11.81
N ALA A 102 3.99 2.41 11.45
CA ALA A 102 3.47 1.21 10.82
C ALA A 102 4.12 0.97 9.44
N LEU A 103 4.16 2.00 8.60
CA LEU A 103 4.81 1.94 7.29
C LEU A 103 6.32 1.73 7.38
N THR A 104 6.98 2.34 8.37
CA THR A 104 8.41 2.12 8.63
C THR A 104 8.69 0.66 8.96
N ARG A 105 7.87 0.07 9.85
CA ARG A 105 7.99 -1.34 10.24
C ARG A 105 7.71 -2.28 9.07
N LEU A 106 6.70 -1.97 8.26
CA LEU A 106 6.36 -2.75 7.07
C LEU A 106 7.49 -2.74 6.04
N LEU A 107 8.00 -1.55 5.68
CA LEU A 107 9.10 -1.43 4.71
C LEU A 107 10.37 -2.12 5.20
N ALA A 108 10.69 -2.02 6.49
CA ALA A 108 11.81 -2.75 7.08
C ALA A 108 11.63 -4.27 6.98
N ALA A 109 10.41 -4.79 7.22
CA ALA A 109 10.12 -6.21 7.10
C ALA A 109 10.20 -6.71 5.65
N LEU A 110 9.69 -5.94 4.68
CA LEU A 110 9.74 -6.26 3.25
C LEU A 110 11.16 -6.13 2.65
N SER A 111 12.05 -5.39 3.30
CA SER A 111 13.45 -5.26 2.87
C SER A 111 14.39 -6.21 3.62
N ALA A 112 13.88 -6.93 4.63
CA ALA A 112 14.66 -7.91 5.37
C ALA A 112 14.83 -9.19 4.55
N PRO A 113 15.99 -9.88 4.64
CA PRO A 113 16.15 -11.18 4.01
C PRO A 113 15.14 -12.19 4.58
N VAL A 114 14.53 -12.99 3.70
CA VAL A 114 13.61 -14.05 4.10
C VAL A 114 14.39 -15.08 4.92
N PRO A 115 13.99 -15.40 6.16
CA PRO A 115 14.66 -16.44 6.94
C PRO A 115 14.49 -17.79 6.24
N GLU A 116 15.58 -18.53 6.02
CA GLU A 116 15.60 -19.84 5.34
C GLU A 116 14.69 -20.89 5.99
N ARG A 117 14.30 -20.70 7.27
CA ARG A 117 13.31 -21.52 7.98
C ARG A 117 12.50 -20.64 8.92
N LEU A 118 11.17 -20.78 8.87
CA LEU A 118 10.32 -20.34 9.97
C LEU A 118 10.63 -21.21 11.20
N PRO A 119 10.73 -20.63 12.41
CA PRO A 119 10.90 -21.43 13.62
C PRO A 119 9.75 -22.42 13.72
N ALA A 120 10.07 -23.70 13.92
CA ALA A 120 9.05 -24.70 14.19
C ALA A 120 8.26 -24.26 15.44
N SER A 121 6.93 -24.16 15.28
CA SER A 121 6.01 -23.87 16.38
C SER A 121 5.95 -25.03 17.37
#